data_AF-A0A931QJ66-F1
#
_entry.id   AF-A0A931QJ66-F1
#
_cell.length_a   1.000
_cell.length_b   1.000
_cell.length_c   1.000
_cell.angle_alpha   90.00
_cell.angle_beta   90.00
_cell.angle_gamma   90.00
#
_symmetry.space_group_name_H-M   'P 1'
#
loop_
_entity.id
_entity.type
_entity.pdbx_description
1 polymer ?
#
loop_
_entity_poly.entity_id
_entity_poly.type
_entity_poly.pdbx_seq_one_letter_code
_entity_poly.pdbx_strand_id
1 'polypeptide(L)'
;MSAVVAGWEALQDRIREDLAAARPVTPQVSRHLQSHHGIPSGDEAAFLESRLPLLEEYEAELILSPLFTPTVEDQARVSPLLGDPPPSAAAVEELVARLERRSTEALVQC
;
A
#
# COMPACT_ATOMS: atom_id res chain seq x y z
N MET A 1 -23.26 20.40 -10.21
CA MET A 1 -22.08 19.51 -10.13
C MET A 1 -22.61 18.09 -9.98
N SER A 2 -22.26 17.19 -10.89
CA SER A 2 -22.89 15.85 -11.00
C SER A 2 -22.44 14.93 -9.86
N ALA A 3 -23.35 14.13 -9.30
CA ALA A 3 -23.10 13.16 -8.24
C ALA A 3 -21.97 12.15 -8.59
N VAL A 4 -21.76 11.91 -9.89
CA VAL A 4 -20.69 11.06 -10.42
C VAL A 4 -19.30 11.64 -10.13
N VAL A 5 -19.15 12.97 -10.17
CA VAL A 5 -17.86 13.64 -9.89
C VAL A 5 -17.54 13.57 -8.40
N ALA A 6 -18.55 13.68 -7.53
CA ALA A 6 -18.38 13.60 -6.08
C ALA A 6 -17.97 12.20 -5.59
N GLY A 7 -18.50 11.13 -6.21
CA GLY A 7 -18.09 9.75 -5.88
C GLY A 7 -16.64 9.45 -6.26
N TRP A 8 -16.16 10.04 -7.36
CA TRP A 8 -14.81 9.84 -7.85
C TRP A 8 -13.74 10.53 -7.00
N GLU A 9 -14.01 11.75 -6.56
CA GLU A 9 -13.14 12.45 -5.60
C GLU A 9 -13.06 11.69 -4.28
N ALA A 10 -14.20 11.20 -3.77
CA ALA A 10 -14.24 10.38 -2.56
C ALA A 10 -13.46 9.07 -2.69
N LEU A 11 -13.53 8.40 -3.86
CA LEU A 11 -12.73 7.21 -4.14
C LEU A 11 -11.23 7.52 -4.12
N GLN A 12 -10.81 8.60 -4.79
CA GLN A 12 -9.41 9.00 -4.83
C GLN A 12 -8.90 9.33 -3.43
N ASP A 13 -9.65 10.13 -2.66
CA ASP A 13 -9.26 10.49 -1.30
C ASP A 13 -9.16 9.26 -0.42
N ARG A 14 -10.10 8.32 -0.54
CA ARG A 14 -10.07 7.06 0.19
C ARG A 14 -8.83 6.23 -0.12
N ILE A 15 -8.51 6.04 -1.40
CA ILE A 15 -7.31 5.28 -1.78
C ILE A 15 -6.04 5.96 -1.27
N ARG A 16 -5.97 7.30 -1.30
CA ARG A 16 -4.82 8.04 -0.76
C ARG A 16 -4.67 7.86 0.75
N GLU A 17 -5.77 7.91 1.50
CA GLU A 17 -5.77 7.63 2.93
C GLU A 17 -5.30 6.19 3.21
N ASP A 18 -5.83 5.22 2.48
CA ASP A 18 -5.45 3.81 2.65
C ASP A 18 -3.97 3.60 2.28
N LEU A 19 -3.45 4.23 1.22
CA LEU A 19 -2.04 4.18 0.82
C LEU A 19 -1.10 4.84 1.83
N ALA A 20 -1.53 5.94 2.47
CA ALA A 20 -0.73 6.65 3.47
C ALA A 20 -0.78 6.03 4.87
N ALA A 21 -1.75 5.15 5.13
CA ALA A 21 -1.95 4.57 6.45
C ALA A 21 -0.73 3.74 6.87
N ALA A 22 -0.39 3.85 8.16
CA ALA A 22 0.77 3.15 8.71
C ALA A 22 0.63 1.63 8.59
N ARG A 23 1.76 0.95 8.37
CA ARG A 23 1.83 -0.47 8.07
C ARG A 23 2.63 -1.20 9.14
N PRO A 24 1.99 -1.89 10.10
CA PRO A 24 2.72 -2.69 11.07
C PRO A 24 3.44 -3.84 10.37
N VAL A 25 4.69 -4.09 10.75
CA VAL A 25 5.43 -5.27 10.32
C VAL A 25 4.65 -6.51 10.76
N THR A 26 4.26 -7.34 9.79
CA THR A 26 3.52 -8.55 10.08
C THR A 26 4.43 -9.64 10.63
N PRO A 27 3.90 -10.62 11.38
CA PRO A 27 4.67 -11.78 11.81
C PRO A 27 5.30 -12.57 10.65
N GLN A 28 4.68 -12.53 9.46
CA GLN A 28 5.21 -13.13 8.25
C GLN A 28 6.50 -12.42 7.80
N VAL A 29 6.47 -11.08 7.73
CA VAL A 29 7.64 -10.28 7.33
C VAL A 29 8.75 -10.44 8.36
N SER A 30 8.46 -10.31 9.65
CA SER A 30 9.45 -10.52 10.73
C SER A 30 10.13 -11.89 10.62
N ARG A 31 9.36 -12.98 10.42
CA ARG A 31 9.92 -14.32 10.23
C ARG A 31 10.76 -14.45 8.96
N HIS A 32 10.34 -13.82 7.86
CA HIS A 32 11.12 -13.81 6.63
C HIS A 32 12.47 -13.13 6.85
N LEU A 33 12.48 -11.94 7.48
CA LEU A 33 13.72 -11.22 7.80
C LEU A 33 14.66 -12.03 8.69
N GLN A 34 14.14 -12.68 9.73
CA GLN A 34 14.94 -13.52 10.64
C GLN A 34 15.52 -14.74 9.92
N SER A 35 14.72 -15.42 9.10
CA SER A 35 15.14 -16.67 8.43
C SER A 35 16.04 -16.46 7.22
N HIS A 36 15.79 -15.41 6.42
CA HIS A 36 16.50 -15.18 5.15
C HIS A 36 17.65 -14.17 5.28
N HIS A 37 17.53 -13.20 6.19
CA HIS A 37 18.56 -12.17 6.40
C HIS A 37 19.30 -12.29 7.73
N GLY A 38 18.92 -13.25 8.57
CA GLY A 38 19.61 -13.59 9.83
C GLY A 38 19.52 -12.49 10.88
N ILE A 39 18.51 -11.63 10.83
CA ILE A 39 18.36 -10.55 11.82
C ILE A 39 17.84 -11.09 13.16
N PRO A 40 18.26 -10.52 14.30
CA PRO A 40 17.65 -10.77 15.59
C PRO A 40 16.18 -10.32 15.65
N SER A 41 15.40 -10.94 16.55
CA SER A 41 14.04 -10.50 16.86
C SER A 41 14.08 -9.11 17.50
N GLY A 42 13.29 -8.16 16.98
CA GLY A 42 13.26 -6.77 17.44
C GLY A 42 14.16 -5.82 16.63
N ASP A 43 14.97 -6.33 15.71
CA ASP A 43 15.85 -5.52 14.85
C ASP A 43 15.21 -5.18 13.48
N GLU A 44 13.90 -5.40 13.32
CA GLU A 44 13.18 -5.14 12.06
C GLU A 44 13.31 -3.68 11.61
N ALA A 45 13.19 -2.72 12.53
CA ALA A 45 13.32 -1.30 12.22
C ALA A 45 14.72 -0.97 11.65
N ALA A 46 15.77 -1.44 12.32
CA ALA A 46 17.14 -1.22 11.90
C ALA A 46 17.43 -1.85 10.52
N PHE A 47 16.86 -3.03 10.25
CA PHE A 47 16.97 -3.66 8.93
C PHE A 47 16.29 -2.82 7.85
N LEU A 48 15.05 -2.38 8.09
CA LEU A 48 14.27 -1.61 7.11
C LEU A 48 14.92 -0.25 6.81
N GLU A 49 15.53 0.39 7.78
CA GLU A 49 16.20 1.69 7.59
C GLU A 49 17.55 1.57 6.87
N SER A 50 18.38 0.59 7.24
CA SER A 50 19.80 0.57 6.84
C SER A 50 20.13 -0.46 5.75
N ARG A 51 19.39 -1.56 5.68
CA ARG A 51 19.72 -2.72 4.84
C ARG A 51 18.79 -2.86 3.64
N LEU A 52 17.50 -2.59 3.82
CA LEU A 52 16.51 -2.64 2.75
C LEU A 52 16.91 -1.80 1.51
N PRO A 53 17.45 -0.56 1.64
CA PRO A 53 17.85 0.23 0.47
C PRO A 53 19.06 -0.32 -0.30
N LEU A 54 19.73 -1.33 0.24
CA LEU A 54 20.91 -1.97 -0.36
C LEU A 54 20.57 -3.28 -1.07
N LEU A 55 19.33 -3.76 -0.95
CA LEU A 55 18.88 -4.98 -1.61
C LEU A 55 18.55 -4.72 -3.08
N GLU A 56 18.52 -5.80 -3.85
CA GLU A 56 17.94 -5.73 -5.19
C GLU A 56 16.45 -5.39 -5.10
N GLU A 57 15.92 -4.70 -6.11
CA GLU A 57 14.53 -4.21 -6.13
C GLU A 57 13.52 -5.34 -5.84
N TYR A 58 13.70 -6.50 -6.47
CA TYR A 58 12.83 -7.65 -6.27
C TYR A 58 12.86 -8.20 -4.84
N GLU A 59 13.99 -8.08 -4.12
CA GLU A 59 14.10 -8.52 -2.73
C GLU A 59 13.34 -7.56 -1.81
N ALA A 60 13.49 -6.25 -2.04
CA ALA A 60 12.73 -5.24 -1.32
C ALA A 60 11.21 -5.40 -1.57
N GLU A 61 10.80 -5.68 -2.81
CA GLU A 61 9.41 -5.98 -3.14
C GLU A 61 8.90 -7.21 -2.42
N LEU A 62 9.68 -8.30 -2.33
CA LEU A 62 9.26 -9.50 -1.60
C LEU A 62 9.02 -9.22 -0.12
N ILE A 63 9.86 -8.38 0.50
CA ILE A 63 9.72 -8.00 1.91
C ILE A 63 8.50 -7.09 2.14
N LEU A 64 8.29 -6.11 1.25
CA LEU A 64 7.24 -5.10 1.41
C LEU A 64 5.87 -5.56 0.91
N SER A 65 5.81 -6.48 -0.07
CA SER A 65 4.55 -6.92 -0.69
C SER A 65 3.46 -7.35 0.30
N PRO A 66 3.74 -8.08 1.40
CA PRO A 66 2.70 -8.47 2.35
C PRO A 66 2.13 -7.28 3.14
N LEU A 67 2.84 -6.15 3.21
CA LEU A 67 2.42 -4.93 3.92
C LEU A 67 1.55 -4.02 3.04
N PHE A 68 1.69 -4.13 1.72
CA PHE A 68 1.02 -3.26 0.75
C PHE A 68 -0.02 -3.97 -0.11
N THR A 69 -0.13 -5.29 -0.02
CA THR A 69 -1.20 -6.05 -0.68
C THR A 69 -2.54 -5.76 0.02
N PRO A 70 -3.55 -5.25 -0.71
CA PRO A 70 -4.86 -4.96 -0.10
C PRO A 70 -5.54 -6.22 0.42
N THR A 71 -5.97 -6.18 1.68
CA THR A 71 -6.81 -7.19 2.32
C THR A 71 -8.26 -7.13 1.81
N VAL A 72 -9.07 -8.11 2.18
CA VAL A 72 -10.51 -8.09 1.87
C VAL A 72 -11.19 -6.91 2.55
N GLU A 73 -10.77 -6.58 3.76
CA GLU A 73 -11.25 -5.43 4.53
C GLU A 73 -10.88 -4.10 3.84
N ASP A 74 -9.71 -4.01 3.21
CA ASP A 74 -9.33 -2.82 2.42
C ASP A 74 -10.24 -2.66 1.21
N GLN A 75 -10.45 -3.75 0.47
CA GLN A 75 -11.32 -3.77 -0.70
C GLN A 75 -12.78 -3.43 -0.33
N ALA A 76 -13.28 -3.94 0.80
CA ALA A 76 -14.64 -3.67 1.28
C ALA A 76 -14.87 -2.18 1.60
N ARG A 77 -13.84 -1.44 2.00
CA ARG A 77 -13.94 0.00 2.29
C ARG A 77 -14.02 0.85 1.03
N VAL A 78 -13.49 0.35 -0.09
CA VAL A 78 -13.50 1.01 -1.39
C VAL A 78 -14.74 0.64 -2.21
N SER A 79 -15.25 -0.59 -2.08
CA SER A 79 -16.35 -1.12 -2.90
C SER A 79 -17.58 -0.20 -3.00
N PRO A 80 -18.10 0.43 -1.90
CA PRO A 80 -19.24 1.34 -1.99
C PRO A 80 -18.99 2.62 -2.81
N LEU A 81 -17.73 2.98 -3.04
CA LEU A 81 -17.31 4.20 -3.75
C LEU A 81 -17.11 3.97 -5.26
N LEU A 82 -17.10 2.72 -5.73
CA LEU A 82 -16.87 2.40 -7.15
C LEU A 82 -18.06 2.78 -8.03
N GLY A 83 -19.25 2.98 -7.45
CA GLY A 83 -20.48 3.27 -8.19
C GLY A 83 -21.06 2.06 -8.91
N ASP A 84 -22.24 2.26 -9.51
CA ASP A 84 -22.93 1.27 -10.35
C ASP A 84 -23.40 1.98 -11.64
N PRO A 85 -22.82 1.66 -12.82
CA PRO A 85 -21.81 0.63 -13.06
C PRO A 85 -20.41 1.00 -12.52
N PRO A 86 -19.51 0.01 -12.34
CA PRO A 86 -18.12 0.26 -11.94
C PRO A 86 -17.35 1.11 -12.97
N PRO A 87 -16.22 1.73 -12.57
CA PRO A 87 -15.43 2.58 -13.46
C PRO A 87 -14.90 1.80 -14.67
N SER A 88 -14.84 2.47 -15.83
CA SER A 88 -14.19 1.93 -17.02
C SER A 88 -12.67 1.82 -16.82
N ALA A 89 -12.01 0.99 -17.63
CA ALA A 89 -10.55 0.88 -17.61
C ALA A 89 -9.85 2.24 -17.78
N ALA A 90 -10.34 3.09 -18.70
CA ALA A 90 -9.80 4.42 -18.91
C ALA A 90 -9.94 5.33 -17.66
N ALA A 91 -11.05 5.20 -16.93
CA ALA A 91 -11.23 5.93 -15.67
C ALA A 91 -10.24 5.43 -14.60
N VAL A 92 -10.02 4.11 -14.51
CA VAL A 92 -9.02 3.55 -13.60
C VAL A 92 -7.62 4.03 -13.94
N GLU A 93 -7.23 4.04 -15.22
CA GLU A 93 -5.93 4.57 -15.66
C GLU A 93 -5.76 6.05 -15.30
N GLU A 94 -6.82 6.86 -15.46
CA GLU A 94 -6.80 8.27 -15.04
C GLU A 94 -6.60 8.39 -13.51
N LEU A 95 -7.24 7.53 -12.71
CA LEU A 95 -7.07 7.50 -11.26
C LEU A 95 -5.62 7.21 -10.87
N VAL A 96 -5.03 6.18 -11.48
CA VAL A 96 -3.63 5.80 -11.23
C VAL A 96 -2.70 6.97 -11.59
N ALA A 97 -2.87 7.57 -12.77
CA ALA A 97 -2.07 8.72 -13.19
C ALA A 97 -2.26 9.95 -12.28
N ARG A 98 -3.41 10.09 -11.60
CA ARG A 98 -3.65 11.14 -10.59
C ARG A 98 -2.93 10.84 -9.28
N LEU A 99 -2.90 9.58 -8.86
CA LEU A 99 -2.21 9.14 -7.65
C LEU A 99 -0.68 9.24 -7.81
N GLU A 100 -0.14 8.83 -8.95
CA GLU A 100 1.31 8.90 -9.24
C GLU A 100 1.87 10.33 -9.26
N ARG A 101 1.05 11.32 -9.62
CA ARG A 101 1.46 12.74 -9.64
C ARG A 101 1.82 13.30 -8.26
N ARG A 102 1.41 12.65 -7.18
CA ARG A 102 1.71 13.06 -5.82
C ARG A 102 2.21 11.85 -5.05
N SER A 103 3.49 11.85 -4.67
CA SER A 103 4.03 10.79 -3.82
C SER A 103 3.15 10.62 -2.59
N THR A 104 2.84 9.37 -2.29
CA THR A 104 2.14 8.97 -1.08
C THR A 104 3.14 8.16 -0.27
N GLU A 105 3.41 8.63 0.94
CA GLU A 105 4.36 8.00 1.85
C GLU A 105 3.59 7.22 2.91
N ALA A 106 4.00 5.98 3.14
CA ALA A 106 3.50 5.16 4.24
C ALA A 106 4.62 4.95 5.26
N LEU A 107 4.26 4.95 6.55
CA LEU A 107 5.19 4.58 7.62
C LEU A 107 5.09 3.09 7.89
N VAL A 108 6.19 2.36 7.77
CA VAL A 108 6.28 0.98 8.28
C VAL A 108 6.56 1.03 9.78
N GLN A 109 5.68 0.41 10.57
CA GLN A 109 5.73 0.42 12.04
C GLN A 109 6.29 -0.92 12.53
N CYS A 110 7.40 -0.88 13.27
CA CYS A 110 8.02 -2.06 13.87
C CYS A 110 7.67 -2.16 15.36
#